data_AF-A0A2Z3JRM9-F1
#
_entry.id   AF-A0A2Z3JRM9-F1
#
_cell.length_a   1.000
_cell.length_b   1.000
_cell.length_c   1.000
_cell.angle_alpha   90.00
_cell.angle_beta   90.00
_cell.angle_gamma   90.00
#
_symmetry.space_group_name_H-M   'P 1'
#
loop_
_entity.id
_entity.type
_entity.pdbx_description
1 polymer ?
#
loop_
_entity_poly.entity_id
_entity_poly.type
_entity_poly.pdbx_seq_one_letter_code
_entity_poly.pdbx_strand_id
1 'polypeptide(L)'
;MITYERFHLHTPSRPSGIIELNATYVPAVLSPAATTPNLVRARGYRKVYDLSDGLADPTPIIFTGYERADSEAELSRLLSELRADIRAAVSVDRDGRVPVPVQGGTMIAVPITDDSASPTGLIDSTQALVTITLVPAMVPDLDSYFLW
;
A
#
# COMPACT_ATOMS: atom_id res chain seq x y z
N MET A 1 11.04 -16.96 17.39
CA MET A 1 11.17 -15.50 17.25
C MET A 1 10.52 -15.17 15.91
N ILE A 2 9.39 -14.48 15.89
CA ILE A 2 8.71 -14.10 14.64
C ILE A 2 9.45 -12.85 14.15
N THR A 3 10.23 -12.98 13.07
CA THR A 3 10.83 -11.83 12.41
C THR A 3 9.73 -11.18 11.58
N TYR A 4 9.26 -10.01 11.98
CA TYR A 4 8.34 -9.22 11.16
C TYR A 4 9.12 -8.67 9.96
N GLU A 5 8.63 -8.96 8.77
CA GLU A 5 9.21 -8.45 7.52
C GLU A 5 8.94 -6.96 7.41
N ARG A 6 9.95 -6.17 7.05
CA ARG A 6 9.81 -4.72 6.90
C ARG A 6 9.67 -4.37 5.43
N PHE A 7 8.72 -3.49 5.16
CA PHE A 7 8.46 -2.96 3.84
C PHE A 7 8.88 -1.51 3.78
N HIS A 8 9.54 -1.13 2.68
CA HIS A 8 10.02 0.22 2.47
C HIS A 8 9.38 0.81 1.21
N LEU A 9 8.84 2.01 1.33
CA LEU A 9 8.40 2.83 0.20
C LEU A 9 9.51 3.82 -0.15
N HIS A 10 9.83 3.90 -1.43
CA HIS A 10 10.75 4.92 -1.95
C HIS A 10 9.94 6.11 -2.42
N THR A 11 10.13 7.24 -1.75
CA THR A 11 9.37 8.48 -1.96
C THR A 11 10.32 9.66 -2.18
N PRO A 12 10.40 10.23 -3.40
CA PRO A 12 11.27 11.38 -3.67
C PRO A 12 10.89 12.63 -2.87
N SER A 13 9.69 12.67 -2.30
CA SER A 13 9.18 13.76 -1.47
C SER A 13 9.86 13.86 -0.09
N ARG A 14 10.53 12.79 0.39
CA ARG A 14 11.21 12.77 1.69
C ARG A 14 12.71 13.00 1.54
N PRO A 15 13.37 13.68 2.51
CA PRO A 15 14.83 13.87 2.49
C PRO A 15 15.63 12.56 2.48
N SER A 16 15.13 11.51 3.13
CA SER A 16 15.72 10.16 3.12
C SER A 16 15.45 9.40 1.82
N GLY A 17 14.45 9.83 1.05
CA GLY A 17 13.95 9.08 -0.11
C GLY A 17 13.22 7.78 0.25
N ILE A 18 13.18 7.38 1.52
CA ILE A 18 12.72 6.06 1.98
C ILE A 18 11.85 6.23 3.23
N ILE A 19 10.75 5.49 3.27
CA ILE A 19 9.82 5.38 4.39
C ILE A 19 9.63 3.91 4.73
N GLU A 20 9.84 3.57 5.99
CA GLU A 20 9.50 2.26 6.52
C GLU A 20 8.02 2.21 6.85
N LEU A 21 7.30 1.22 6.30
CA LEU A 21 5.94 0.93 6.71
C LEU A 21 5.93 0.33 8.11
N ASN A 22 4.92 0.69 8.91
CA ASN A 22 4.72 0.14 10.24
C ASN A 22 4.71 -1.40 10.21
N ALA A 23 5.31 -2.05 11.21
CA ALA A 23 5.39 -3.52 11.29
C ALA A 23 4.01 -4.21 11.38
N THR A 24 2.94 -3.44 11.61
CA THR A 24 1.56 -3.92 11.60
C THR A 24 1.02 -4.17 10.19
N TYR A 25 1.65 -3.62 9.14
CA TYR A 25 1.21 -3.82 7.77
C TYR A 25 1.55 -5.24 7.29
N VAL A 26 0.51 -6.01 7.03
CA VAL A 26 0.61 -7.35 6.45
C VAL A 26 0.13 -7.28 5.00
N PRO A 27 0.89 -7.80 4.03
CA PRO A 27 0.41 -7.92 2.66
C PRO A 27 -0.78 -8.90 2.64
N ALA A 28 -1.91 -8.46 2.08
CA ALA A 28 -3.00 -9.37 1.78
C ALA A 28 -2.54 -10.31 0.65
N VAL A 29 -2.70 -11.62 0.85
CA VAL A 29 -2.36 -12.63 -0.17
C VAL A 29 -3.14 -12.32 -1.44
N LEU A 30 -2.41 -11.94 -2.49
CA LEU A 30 -2.98 -11.77 -3.81
C LEU A 30 -3.28 -13.14 -4.38
N SER A 31 -4.54 -13.36 -4.75
CA SER A 31 -4.91 -14.54 -5.54
C SER A 31 -4.11 -14.49 -6.85
N PRO A 32 -3.25 -15.48 -7.13
CA PRO A 32 -2.34 -15.45 -8.28
C PRO A 32 -3.03 -15.64 -9.65
N ALA A 33 -4.35 -15.44 -9.73
CA ALA A 33 -5.13 -15.74 -10.92
C ALA A 33 -6.27 -14.74 -11.09
N ALA A 34 -5.96 -13.51 -11.46
CA ALA A 34 -6.90 -12.66 -12.16
C ALA A 34 -6.36 -12.40 -13.56
N THR A 35 -6.54 -13.36 -14.46
CA THR A 35 -6.51 -13.07 -15.90
C THR A 35 -7.67 -12.12 -16.19
N THR A 36 -7.38 -10.83 -16.20
CA THR A 36 -8.30 -9.80 -16.66
C THR A 36 -8.43 -9.91 -18.17
N PRO A 37 -9.66 -9.92 -18.73
CA PRO A 37 -9.84 -9.74 -20.16
C PRO A 37 -9.41 -8.31 -20.48
N ASN A 38 -8.27 -8.18 -21.18
CA ASN A 38 -7.72 -6.97 -21.79
C ASN A 38 -8.68 -5.77 -21.79
N LEU A 39 -8.30 -4.68 -21.10
CA LEU A 39 -9.07 -3.43 -21.05
C LEU A 39 -9.15 -2.78 -22.45
N VAL A 40 -10.14 -3.18 -23.24
CA VAL A 40 -10.50 -2.50 -24.49
C VAL A 40 -11.19 -1.18 -24.15
N ARG A 41 -10.47 -0.06 -24.34
CA ARG A 41 -10.95 1.33 -24.36
C ARG A 41 -11.81 1.76 -23.15
N ALA A 42 -11.16 2.11 -22.04
CA ALA A 42 -11.74 3.08 -21.11
C ALA A 42 -11.62 4.50 -21.71
N ARG A 43 -12.75 5.12 -22.04
CA ARG A 43 -12.87 6.45 -22.66
C ARG A 43 -12.05 7.50 -21.89
N GLY A 44 -11.06 8.12 -22.54
CA GLY A 44 -10.37 9.33 -22.04
C GLY A 44 -8.86 9.20 -21.82
N TYR A 45 -8.30 7.98 -21.81
CA TYR A 45 -6.85 7.79 -21.73
C TYR A 45 -6.19 8.00 -23.09
N ARG A 46 -5.17 8.86 -23.16
CA ARG A 46 -4.44 9.22 -24.41
C ARG A 46 -3.40 8.19 -24.85
N LYS A 47 -2.98 7.28 -23.96
CA LYS A 47 -2.01 6.23 -24.26
C LYS A 47 -2.72 4.88 -24.24
N VAL A 48 -2.68 4.20 -25.37
CA VAL A 48 -3.08 2.81 -25.52
C VAL A 48 -1.80 1.99 -25.29
N TYR A 49 -1.80 1.12 -24.30
CA TYR A 49 -0.76 0.09 -24.17
C TYR A 49 -1.25 -1.13 -24.93
N ASP A 50 -0.43 -1.60 -25.87
CA ASP A 50 -0.67 -2.84 -26.59
C ASP A 50 -0.33 -4.01 -25.65
N LEU A 51 -1.35 -4.72 -25.19
CA LEU A 51 -1.24 -5.90 -24.30
C LEU A 51 -1.29 -7.22 -25.11
N SER A 52 -0.95 -7.16 -26.40
CA SER A 52 -0.94 -8.35 -27.29
C SER A 52 0.21 -9.33 -27.02
N ASP A 53 1.07 -9.05 -26.04
CA ASP A 53 2.14 -9.95 -25.59
C ASP A 53 1.62 -11.12 -24.72
N GLY A 54 0.35 -11.09 -24.30
CA GLY A 54 -0.26 -12.14 -23.49
C GLY A 54 0.20 -12.15 -22.03
N LEU A 55 0.88 -11.09 -21.57
CA LEU A 55 1.26 -10.94 -20.16
C LEU A 55 0.04 -10.52 -19.32
N ALA A 56 -0.04 -11.04 -18.10
CA ALA A 56 -1.11 -10.68 -17.16
C ALA A 56 -1.02 -9.19 -16.76
N ASP A 57 -2.14 -8.57 -16.40
CA ASP A 57 -2.10 -7.22 -15.82
C ASP A 57 -1.31 -7.23 -14.49
N PRO A 58 -0.55 -6.17 -14.17
CA PRO A 58 0.13 -6.05 -12.88
C PRO A 58 -0.90 -6.09 -11.75
N THR A 59 -0.77 -7.09 -10.87
CA THR A 59 -1.68 -7.27 -9.74
C THR A 59 -1.34 -6.24 -8.64
N PRO A 60 -2.32 -5.48 -8.12
CA PRO A 60 -2.05 -4.52 -7.05
C PRO A 60 -1.53 -5.19 -5.78
N ILE A 61 -0.55 -4.59 -5.11
CA ILE A 61 -0.06 -5.02 -3.80
C ILE A 61 -0.89 -4.33 -2.73
N ILE A 62 -1.58 -5.09 -1.88
CA ILE A 62 -2.45 -4.56 -0.84
C ILE A 62 -1.80 -4.83 0.52
N PHE A 63 -1.60 -3.78 1.31
CA PHE A 63 -1.19 -3.89 2.70
C PHE A 63 -2.33 -3.47 3.62
N THR A 64 -2.54 -4.21 4.69
CA THR A 64 -3.51 -3.87 5.73
C THR A 64 -2.80 -3.87 7.07
N GLY A 65 -2.96 -2.78 7.83
CA GLY A 65 -2.34 -2.60 9.14
C GLY A 65 -3.08 -1.55 9.94
N TYR A 66 -2.49 -1.13 11.06
CA TYR A 66 -3.08 -0.14 11.94
C TYR A 66 -2.08 0.95 12.30
N GLU A 67 -2.58 2.18 12.40
CA GLU A 67 -1.83 3.32 12.94
C GLU A 67 -2.45 3.78 14.25
N ARG A 68 -1.59 4.25 15.16
CA ARG A 68 -1.97 4.78 16.46
C ARG A 68 -1.17 6.05 16.75
N ALA A 69 -1.82 7.02 17.38
CA ALA A 69 -1.18 8.23 17.88
C ALA A 69 -1.65 8.55 19.31
N ASP A 70 -1.07 9.56 19.94
CA ASP A 70 -1.47 9.98 21.29
C ASP A 70 -2.71 10.90 21.28
N SER A 71 -3.08 11.41 20.10
CA SER A 71 -4.26 12.25 19.90
C SER A 71 -4.84 12.12 18.49
N GLU A 72 -6.12 12.48 18.34
CA GLU A 72 -6.79 12.52 17.02
C GLU A 72 -6.10 13.47 16.04
N ALA A 73 -5.66 14.64 16.54
CA ALA A 73 -4.95 15.62 15.71
C ALA A 73 -3.63 15.05 15.17
N GLU A 74 -2.91 14.31 16.01
CA GLU A 74 -1.68 13.65 15.61
C GLU A 74 -1.94 12.49 14.65
N LEU A 75 -2.97 11.67 14.89
CA LEU A 75 -3.37 10.60 13.96
C LEU A 75 -3.74 11.19 12.59
N SER A 76 -4.54 12.25 12.56
CA SER A 76 -4.94 12.93 11.33
C SER A 76 -3.74 13.46 10.55
N ARG A 77 -2.76 14.07 11.24
CA ARG A 77 -1.50 14.51 10.63
C ARG A 77 -0.71 13.32 10.07
N LEU A 78 -0.53 12.26 10.87
CA LEU A 78 0.21 11.05 10.48
C LEU A 78 -0.40 10.42 9.22
N LEU A 79 -1.73 10.25 9.19
CA LEU A 79 -2.44 9.68 8.04
C LEU A 79 -2.34 10.59 6.81
N SER A 80 -2.38 11.91 6.99
CA SER A 80 -2.22 12.86 5.88
C SER A 80 -0.82 12.78 5.26
N GLU A 81 0.22 12.73 6.10
CA GLU A 81 1.61 12.57 5.66
C GLU A 81 1.81 11.23 4.94
N LEU A 82 1.37 10.13 5.56
CA LEU A 82 1.46 8.80 4.97
C LEU A 82 0.72 8.72 3.63
N ARG A 83 -0.45 9.36 3.51
CA ARG A 83 -1.18 9.44 2.24
C ARG A 83 -0.39 10.19 1.16
N ALA A 84 0.26 11.30 1.51
CA ALA A 84 1.07 12.07 0.57
C ALA A 84 2.27 11.24 0.10
N ASP A 85 2.89 10.52 1.03
CA ASP A 85 4.02 9.63 0.77
C ASP A 85 3.64 8.46 -0.13
N ILE A 86 2.54 7.74 0.15
CA ILE A 86 2.03 6.65 -0.68
C ILE A 86 1.73 7.12 -2.11
N ARG A 87 1.19 8.34 -2.25
CA ARG A 87 0.93 8.93 -3.57
C ARG A 87 2.22 9.26 -4.33
N ALA A 88 3.27 9.64 -3.61
CA ALA A 88 4.58 9.98 -4.16
C ALA A 88 5.51 8.76 -4.33
N ALA A 89 5.07 7.56 -3.91
CA ALA A 89 5.89 6.35 -3.99
C ALA A 89 6.20 5.97 -5.45
N VAL A 90 7.49 5.67 -5.70
CA VAL A 90 8.00 5.26 -7.01
C VAL A 90 8.46 3.80 -7.03
N SER A 91 8.78 3.23 -5.87
CA SER A 91 9.03 1.80 -5.72
C SER A 91 8.74 1.31 -4.30
N VAL A 92 8.60 0.00 -4.16
CA VAL A 92 8.47 -0.70 -2.88
C VAL A 92 9.47 -1.85 -2.80
N ASP A 93 10.10 -2.05 -1.64
CA ASP A 93 10.93 -3.23 -1.37
C ASP A 93 10.58 -3.88 -0.03
N ARG A 94 11.08 -5.10 0.14
CA ARG A 94 11.02 -5.90 1.38
C ARG A 94 12.44 -6.22 1.81
N ASP A 95 12.84 -5.85 3.02
CA ASP A 95 14.10 -6.24 3.66
C ASP A 95 15.33 -6.25 2.73
N GLY A 96 15.50 -5.22 1.88
CA GLY A 96 16.66 -5.09 0.98
C GLY A 96 16.62 -5.97 -0.27
N ARG A 97 15.47 -6.58 -0.60
CA ARG A 97 15.23 -7.23 -1.90
C ARG A 97 15.16 -6.20 -3.03
N VAL A 98 15.14 -6.71 -4.27
CA VAL A 98 15.04 -5.88 -5.47
C VAL A 98 13.78 -5.01 -5.41
N PRO A 99 13.91 -3.67 -5.50
CA PRO A 99 12.77 -2.78 -5.48
C PRO A 99 11.84 -3.02 -6.68
N VAL A 100 10.54 -3.08 -6.40
CA VAL A 100 9.49 -3.18 -7.41
C VAL A 100 8.99 -1.77 -7.73
N PRO A 101 9.10 -1.28 -8.97
CA PRO A 101 8.61 0.03 -9.34
C PRO A 101 7.07 0.07 -9.29
N VAL A 102 6.50 1.17 -8.79
CA VAL A 102 5.05 1.38 -8.66
C VAL A 102 4.61 2.64 -9.42
N GLN A 103 3.36 2.67 -9.88
CA GLN A 103 2.74 3.84 -10.50
C GLN A 103 2.06 4.76 -9.47
N GLY A 104 2.54 4.70 -8.23
CA GLY A 104 1.92 5.28 -7.04
C GLY A 104 0.95 4.32 -6.35
N GLY A 105 0.23 4.87 -5.37
CA GLY A 105 -0.72 4.10 -4.58
C GLY A 105 -1.87 4.92 -4.04
N THR A 106 -2.82 4.21 -3.43
CA THR A 106 -3.95 4.77 -2.72
C THR A 106 -3.96 4.28 -1.29
N MET A 107 -4.54 5.10 -0.41
CA MET A 107 -4.64 4.79 1.02
C MET A 107 -6.05 5.10 1.51
N ILE A 108 -6.67 4.09 2.09
CA ILE A 108 -7.93 4.20 2.83
C ILE A 108 -7.59 4.02 4.30
N ALA A 109 -8.08 4.94 5.13
CA ALA A 109 -7.95 4.83 6.58
C ALA A 109 -9.35 4.95 7.19
N VAL A 110 -9.69 4.01 8.06
CA VAL A 110 -10.97 3.94 8.76
C VAL A 110 -10.67 3.97 10.26
N PRO A 111 -11.21 4.94 11.02
CA PRO A 111 -11.07 4.96 12.47
C PRO A 111 -11.56 3.65 13.08
N ILE A 112 -10.81 3.09 14.03
CA ILE A 112 -11.27 1.92 14.77
C ILE A 112 -12.15 2.42 15.91
N THR A 113 -13.44 2.20 15.78
CA THR A 113 -14.42 2.53 16.82
C THR A 113 -14.70 1.27 17.65
N ASP A 114 -13.70 0.72 18.33
CA ASP A 114 -13.99 -0.35 19.28
C ASP A 114 -14.55 0.26 20.56
N ASP A 115 -15.88 0.36 20.61
CA ASP A 115 -16.65 0.90 21.73
C ASP A 115 -16.49 0.05 23.02
N SER A 116 -15.94 -1.16 22.93
CA SER A 116 -15.89 -2.11 24.05
C SER A 116 -14.92 -1.71 25.19
N ALA A 117 -14.05 -0.72 24.96
CA ALA A 117 -13.03 -0.29 25.92
C ALA A 117 -13.23 1.14 26.48
N SER A 118 -14.23 1.89 26.01
CA SER A 118 -14.44 3.28 26.43
C SER A 118 -15.50 3.41 27.54
N PRO A 119 -15.12 3.61 28.82
CA PRO A 119 -16.07 3.77 29.92
C PRO A 119 -16.91 5.06 29.83
N THR A 120 -16.63 5.93 28.87
CA THR A 120 -17.30 7.22 28.66
C THR A 120 -18.24 7.24 27.45
N GLY A 121 -18.27 6.18 26.64
CA GLY A 121 -19.02 6.15 25.37
C GLY A 121 -18.44 7.11 24.30
N LEU A 122 -17.23 7.63 24.51
CA LEU A 122 -16.51 8.41 23.51
C LEU A 122 -15.68 7.45 22.65
N ILE A 123 -15.85 7.56 21.33
CA ILE A 123 -15.10 6.81 20.33
C ILE A 123 -13.61 7.17 20.47
N ASP A 124 -12.75 6.18 20.66
CA ASP A 124 -11.29 6.37 20.68
C ASP A 124 -10.78 6.64 19.26
N SER A 125 -10.77 7.90 18.85
CA SER A 125 -10.33 8.35 17.52
C SER A 125 -8.81 8.40 17.36
N THR A 126 -8.05 7.78 18.27
CA THR A 126 -6.57 7.74 18.23
C THR A 126 -6.00 6.58 17.42
N GLN A 127 -6.86 5.72 16.86
CA GLN A 127 -6.47 4.55 16.08
C GLN A 127 -7.22 4.46 14.75
N ALA A 128 -6.55 3.97 13.72
CA ALA A 128 -7.15 3.71 12.41
C ALA A 128 -6.66 2.39 11.80
N LEU A 129 -7.58 1.64 11.21
CA LEU A 129 -7.26 0.59 10.25
C LEU A 129 -6.88 1.26 8.93
N VAL A 130 -5.71 0.93 8.41
CA VAL A 130 -5.18 1.49 7.17
C VAL A 130 -5.01 0.38 6.14
N THR A 131 -5.53 0.64 4.95
CA THR A 131 -5.34 -0.19 3.76
C THR A 131 -4.60 0.63 2.70
N ILE A 132 -3.44 0.12 2.29
CA ILE A 132 -2.60 0.72 1.25
C ILE A 132 -2.67 -0.19 0.03
N THR A 133 -2.96 0.40 -1.13
CA THR A 133 -2.93 -0.31 -2.41
C THR A 133 -1.87 0.32 -3.30
N LEU A 134 -0.84 -0.45 -3.66
CA LEU A 134 0.19 -0.03 -4.60
C LEU A 134 -0.02 -0.75 -5.94
N VAL A 135 0.13 -0.04 -7.05
CA VAL A 135 0.01 -0.65 -8.38
C VAL A 135 1.40 -0.77 -8.99
N PRO A 136 1.92 -1.99 -9.19
CA PRO A 136 3.21 -2.17 -9.86
C PRO A 136 3.22 -1.56 -11.26
N ALA A 137 4.35 -0.96 -11.65
CA ALA A 137 4.51 -0.34 -12.97
C ALA A 137 4.75 -1.33 -14.10
N MET A 138 5.08 -2.57 -13.74
CA MET A 138 5.32 -3.70 -14.63
C MET A 138 4.82 -4.96 -13.95
N VAL A 139 4.55 -6.00 -14.74
CA VAL A 139 4.37 -7.34 -14.20
C VAL A 139 5.67 -7.73 -13.53
N PRO A 140 5.70 -7.96 -12.21
CA PRO A 140 6.92 -8.42 -11.55
C PRO A 140 7.37 -9.73 -12.20
N ASP A 141 8.67 -9.97 -12.33
CA ASP A 141 9.17 -11.28 -12.77
C ASP A 141 8.80 -12.35 -11.72
N LEU A 142 8.50 -13.60 -12.12
CA LEU A 142 8.15 -14.73 -11.25
C LEU A 142 9.15 -14.94 -10.11
N ASP A 143 10.43 -14.65 -10.33
CA ASP A 143 11.48 -14.69 -9.30
C ASP A 143 11.46 -13.48 -8.34
N SER A 144 10.78 -12.40 -8.72
CA SER A 144 10.44 -11.26 -7.84
C SER A 144 9.27 -11.60 -6.89
N TYR A 145 8.47 -12.64 -7.20
CA TYR A 145 7.30 -13.04 -6.41
C TYR A 145 7.66 -13.71 -5.09
N PHE A 146 8.94 -13.85 -4.71
CA PHE A 146 9.26 -14.30 -3.35
C PHE A 146 8.97 -13.23 -2.27
N LEU A 147 7.94 -12.39 -2.49
CA LEU A 147 7.15 -11.69 -1.48
C LEU A 147 6.26 -12.71 -0.71
N TRP A 148 6.85 -13.77 -0.17
CA TRP A 148 6.19 -14.67 0.79
C TRP A 148 7.13 -15.03 1.94
#